data_AF-Q4WXB3-F1
#
_entry.id   AF-Q4WXB3-F1
#
_cell.length_a   1.000
_cell.length_b   1.000
_cell.length_c   1.000
_cell.angle_alpha   90.00
_cell.angle_beta   90.00
_cell.angle_gamma   90.00
#
_symmetry.space_group_name_H-M   'P 1'
#
loop_
_entity.id
_entity.type
_entity.pdbx_description
1 polymer ?
#
loop_
_entity_poly.entity_id
_entity_poly.type
_entity_poly.pdbx_seq_one_letter_code
_entity_poly.pdbx_strand_id
1 'polypeptide(L)'
;MATRTSSRQAAQKAKEAITSTRDIKPKKTAGAKRKETTEKGPEPKREKKVDREPDHEIEEKEQEQQKHEEKDRPEEKEQVKEEAVPGPGEKDEKEEQEKAARRLSEQPEERAEKSEQEPQEGENEEAAPGPRDEEKAANVTAAESEEKPAEAPAKEGVEAGVRKSQERENIVPSNILEKGIIYFFFRPRVNVEDPHSVKDVARSFFVLRPTPLGAVLDANQGTVAADARCRLMILPKKKFPTSGKERDMGFVEKAGISMKDLHDSFMVGEKYETSTRGERTVQEARPYAEGVYAITSGKRASHLAYILTVPQELGSIQHDFGLHRQGSFIVQSKNPKYPGPSNAQLPKDPEYPENVQQKFGDYRWVPLEPEFIDYPNAQFLMIGEATDELGKAATAEPDKKEAHEEQPGEELEKLEHENEERIESLKGDETVYEDLGLDAKNYPKVPTTWNA
;
A
#
# COMPACT_ATOMS: atom_id res chain seq x y z
N MET A 1 6.85 -29.19 1.27
CA MET A 1 6.12 -27.94 1.58
C MET A 1 5.17 -28.19 2.73
N ALA A 2 5.10 -27.29 3.71
CA ALA A 2 3.87 -27.11 4.48
C ALA A 2 2.99 -26.13 3.70
N THR A 3 1.67 -26.31 3.68
CA THR A 3 0.76 -25.35 3.06
C THR A 3 0.77 -24.04 3.86
N ARG A 4 0.71 -22.89 3.20
CA ARG A 4 0.79 -21.56 3.85
C ARG A 4 -0.56 -21.13 4.42
N THR A 5 -1.25 -22.07 5.06
CA THR A 5 -2.60 -21.86 5.57
C THR A 5 -2.59 -20.88 6.74
N SER A 6 -2.68 -19.60 6.41
CA SER A 6 -2.95 -18.49 7.33
C SER A 6 -4.14 -18.84 8.21
N SER A 7 -4.17 -18.35 9.45
CA SER A 7 -5.30 -18.58 10.37
C SER A 7 -6.62 -18.03 9.80
N ARG A 8 -6.54 -17.00 8.94
CA ARG A 8 -7.66 -16.53 8.10
C ARG A 8 -8.04 -17.53 7.02
N GLN A 9 -7.07 -18.02 6.23
CA GLN A 9 -7.31 -19.01 5.18
C GLN A 9 -7.98 -20.28 5.75
N ALA A 10 -7.56 -20.72 6.95
CA ALA A 10 -8.23 -21.80 7.69
C ALA A 10 -9.67 -21.45 8.09
N ALA A 11 -9.91 -20.23 8.58
CA ALA A 11 -11.24 -19.76 8.98
C ALA A 11 -12.19 -19.53 7.79
N GLN A 12 -11.69 -19.05 6.65
CA GLN A 12 -12.44 -18.90 5.40
C GLN A 12 -12.76 -20.28 4.79
N LYS A 13 -11.78 -21.17 4.62
CA LYS A 13 -12.01 -22.55 4.16
C LYS A 13 -12.95 -23.33 5.09
N ALA A 14 -12.96 -23.03 6.40
CA ALA A 14 -13.95 -23.54 7.34
C ALA A 14 -15.37 -22.92 7.14
N LYS A 15 -15.49 -21.60 6.91
CA LYS A 15 -16.77 -20.96 6.54
C LYS A 15 -17.33 -21.56 5.25
N GLU A 16 -16.49 -21.77 4.23
CA GLU A 16 -16.85 -22.35 2.92
C GLU A 16 -17.29 -23.81 3.04
N ALA A 17 -16.59 -24.61 3.86
CA ALA A 17 -17.04 -25.96 4.20
C ALA A 17 -18.40 -25.96 4.93
N ILE A 18 -18.70 -24.91 5.72
CA ILE A 18 -19.99 -24.76 6.43
C ILE A 18 -21.10 -24.22 5.53
N THR A 19 -20.80 -23.44 4.48
CA THR A 19 -21.82 -23.00 3.49
C THR A 19 -22.12 -24.11 2.48
N SER A 20 -21.09 -24.71 1.87
CA SER A 20 -21.24 -25.79 0.87
C SER A 20 -21.94 -27.04 1.41
N THR A 21 -21.88 -27.30 2.72
CA THR A 21 -22.61 -28.42 3.36
C THR A 21 -24.09 -28.11 3.65
N ARG A 22 -24.57 -26.87 3.52
CA ARG A 22 -25.98 -26.50 3.81
C ARG A 22 -26.96 -26.84 2.69
N ASP A 23 -26.52 -26.98 1.45
CA ASP A 23 -27.40 -27.34 0.33
C ASP A 23 -27.82 -28.82 0.30
N ILE A 24 -27.17 -29.67 1.11
CA ILE A 24 -27.54 -31.08 1.26
C ILE A 24 -28.78 -31.21 2.16
N LYS A 25 -29.97 -31.06 1.57
CA LYS A 25 -31.27 -31.26 2.24
C LYS A 25 -31.31 -32.58 3.03
N PRO A 26 -31.53 -32.56 4.36
CA PRO A 26 -31.56 -33.77 5.17
C PRO A 26 -32.78 -34.63 4.82
N LYS A 27 -32.52 -35.82 4.27
CA LYS A 27 -33.53 -36.76 3.80
C LYS A 27 -34.25 -37.44 4.97
N LYS A 28 -35.39 -36.89 5.39
CA LYS A 28 -36.24 -37.48 6.43
C LYS A 28 -36.67 -38.91 6.08
N THR A 29 -36.32 -39.87 6.93
CA THR A 29 -36.98 -41.17 7.07
C THR A 29 -37.29 -41.40 8.55
N ALA A 30 -38.38 -42.11 8.85
CA ALA A 30 -38.92 -42.20 10.21
C ALA A 30 -39.29 -43.63 10.61
N GLY A 31 -38.94 -44.01 11.84
CA GLY A 31 -39.68 -44.98 12.64
C GLY A 31 -39.27 -46.45 12.56
N ALA A 32 -38.57 -46.91 13.60
CA ALA A 32 -38.62 -48.29 14.11
C ALA A 32 -38.56 -48.26 15.66
N LYS A 33 -39.02 -49.32 16.34
CA LYS A 33 -39.22 -49.35 17.81
C LYS A 33 -38.39 -50.45 18.49
N ARG A 34 -38.05 -50.22 19.78
CA ARG A 34 -37.66 -51.21 20.82
C ARG A 34 -36.31 -51.95 20.60
N LYS A 35 -35.60 -52.47 21.64
CA LYS A 35 -35.75 -52.37 23.11
C LYS A 35 -34.37 -52.56 23.80
N GLU A 36 -34.10 -51.79 24.84
CA GLU A 36 -33.52 -52.20 26.15
C GLU A 36 -32.65 -53.48 26.26
N THR A 37 -31.36 -53.31 26.61
CA THR A 37 -30.62 -54.15 27.59
C THR A 37 -29.60 -53.31 28.38
N THR A 38 -29.28 -53.76 29.59
CA THR A 38 -28.41 -53.12 30.59
C THR A 38 -26.95 -53.56 30.47
N GLU A 39 -25.97 -52.70 30.75
CA GLU A 39 -24.94 -53.02 31.76
C GLU A 39 -24.17 -51.78 32.29
N LYS A 40 -23.25 -52.00 33.25
CA LYS A 40 -22.70 -50.99 34.17
C LYS A 40 -21.36 -50.40 33.72
N GLY A 41 -21.17 -49.10 33.99
CA GLY A 41 -19.83 -48.51 34.18
C GLY A 41 -19.45 -48.46 35.68
N PRO A 42 -18.17 -48.63 36.06
CA PRO A 42 -17.70 -48.50 37.43
C PRO A 42 -17.40 -47.04 37.85
N GLU A 43 -17.23 -46.82 39.15
CA GLU A 43 -16.88 -45.53 39.77
C GLU A 43 -15.45 -45.05 39.43
N PRO A 44 -15.13 -43.78 39.76
CA PRO A 44 -14.27 -43.58 40.93
C PRO A 44 -14.92 -42.75 42.05
N LYS A 45 -14.34 -42.87 43.25
CA LYS A 45 -14.97 -42.53 44.54
C LYS A 45 -14.99 -41.03 44.88
N ARG A 46 -15.98 -40.65 45.70
CA ARG A 46 -15.95 -39.49 46.62
C ARG A 46 -14.81 -39.65 47.67
N GLU A 47 -14.43 -38.67 48.48
CA GLU A 47 -15.12 -38.14 49.69
C GLU A 47 -14.23 -37.04 50.33
N LYS A 48 -14.67 -36.06 51.15
CA LYS A 48 -16.01 -35.70 51.70
C LYS A 48 -15.99 -34.21 52.18
N LYS A 49 -17.21 -33.62 52.25
CA LYS A 49 -17.84 -32.78 53.31
C LYS A 49 -16.99 -32.24 54.49
N VAL A 50 -17.35 -31.13 55.17
CA VAL A 50 -18.67 -30.86 55.81
C VAL A 50 -19.16 -29.41 55.67
N ASP A 51 -20.48 -29.27 55.80
CA ASP A 51 -21.36 -28.12 55.58
C ASP A 51 -21.37 -27.04 56.70
N ARG A 52 -21.70 -25.78 56.35
CA ARG A 52 -22.74 -24.94 57.03
C ARG A 52 -23.01 -23.58 56.35
N GLU A 53 -24.28 -23.17 56.40
CA GLU A 53 -24.87 -21.86 56.06
C GLU A 53 -25.56 -21.28 57.33
N PRO A 54 -26.22 -20.09 57.32
CA PRO A 54 -25.97 -18.82 56.62
C PRO A 54 -25.98 -17.60 57.61
N ASP A 55 -25.89 -16.35 57.11
CA ASP A 55 -26.93 -15.28 57.23
C ASP A 55 -26.43 -13.81 57.18
N HIS A 56 -27.33 -12.93 56.68
CA HIS A 56 -27.34 -11.45 56.53
C HIS A 56 -26.22 -10.74 55.71
N GLU A 57 -26.41 -9.73 54.83
CA GLU A 57 -27.51 -8.89 54.28
C GLU A 57 -27.32 -7.36 54.54
N ILE A 58 -27.84 -6.50 53.63
CA ILE A 58 -27.81 -4.99 53.61
C ILE A 58 -26.39 -4.42 53.30
N GLU A 59 -26.07 -3.67 52.22
CA GLU A 59 -26.60 -2.40 51.64
C GLU A 59 -26.33 -1.15 52.54
N GLU A 60 -26.16 0.10 52.09
CA GLU A 60 -26.06 0.73 50.75
C GLU A 60 -25.30 2.09 50.85
N LYS A 61 -24.77 2.62 49.72
CA LYS A 61 -24.39 4.07 49.51
C LYS A 61 -23.31 4.66 50.47
N GLU A 62 -22.78 5.88 50.32
CA GLU A 62 -23.05 7.00 49.38
C GLU A 62 -21.76 7.75 48.96
N GLN A 63 -21.84 8.63 47.96
CA GLN A 63 -20.78 9.58 47.59
C GLN A 63 -21.11 10.98 48.18
N GLU A 64 -20.11 11.76 48.61
CA GLU A 64 -19.81 13.11 48.10
C GLU A 64 -18.88 13.96 49.01
N GLN A 65 -18.30 15.00 48.41
CA GLN A 65 -17.80 16.25 49.02
C GLN A 65 -16.84 16.22 50.23
N GLN A 66 -15.59 16.65 49.97
CA GLN A 66 -15.10 17.92 50.53
C GLN A 66 -13.95 18.52 49.70
N LYS A 67 -13.76 19.85 49.79
CA LYS A 67 -12.80 20.65 49.02
C LYS A 67 -12.51 21.96 49.79
N HIS A 68 -11.27 22.47 49.69
CA HIS A 68 -10.69 23.58 50.47
C HIS A 68 -10.41 23.19 51.94
N GLU A 69 -9.36 23.66 52.61
CA GLU A 69 -8.21 24.54 52.22
C GLU A 69 -6.88 23.77 52.54
N GLU A 70 -5.64 24.25 52.39
CA GLU A 70 -5.04 25.57 52.57
C GLU A 70 -3.73 25.70 51.72
N LYS A 71 -3.05 26.86 51.73
CA LYS A 71 -1.73 27.07 51.11
C LYS A 71 -0.63 27.12 52.17
N ASP A 72 0.58 26.62 51.88
CA ASP A 72 1.72 27.55 51.70
C ASP A 72 2.93 26.93 50.95
N ARG A 73 3.94 27.78 50.69
CA ARG A 73 5.16 27.57 49.87
C ARG A 73 6.33 26.91 50.66
N PRO A 74 7.49 26.53 50.05
CA PRO A 74 8.12 27.08 48.84
C PRO A 74 8.52 26.11 47.71
N GLU A 75 8.88 26.70 46.57
CA GLU A 75 9.58 26.05 45.46
C GLU A 75 11.08 25.88 45.77
N GLU A 76 11.65 24.71 45.46
CA GLU A 76 13.10 24.52 45.35
C GLU A 76 13.46 24.15 43.90
N LYS A 77 14.56 24.72 43.38
CA LYS A 77 14.95 24.61 41.97
C LYS A 77 16.15 23.69 41.79
N GLU A 78 15.91 22.41 41.54
CA GLU A 78 16.98 21.53 41.08
C GLU A 78 17.40 21.89 39.64
N GLN A 79 18.54 22.54 39.52
CA GLN A 79 19.26 22.68 38.25
C GLN A 79 20.02 21.39 37.94
N VAL A 80 19.36 20.43 37.28
CA VAL A 80 20.08 19.33 36.65
C VAL A 80 20.91 19.90 35.50
N LYS A 81 22.23 19.94 35.66
CA LYS A 81 23.17 20.15 34.56
C LYS A 81 23.20 18.87 33.72
N GLU A 82 22.73 18.93 32.47
CA GLU A 82 23.24 18.02 31.46
C GLU A 82 24.69 18.41 31.13
N GLU A 83 25.64 17.52 31.37
CA GLU A 83 26.99 17.67 30.85
C GLU A 83 26.98 17.32 29.35
N ALA A 84 27.05 18.35 28.52
CA ALA A 84 27.10 18.19 27.07
C ALA A 84 28.42 17.56 26.62
N VAL A 85 28.43 16.23 26.46
CA VAL A 85 29.51 15.50 25.78
C VAL A 85 29.30 15.61 24.26
N PRO A 86 30.17 16.30 23.50
CA PRO A 86 29.94 16.54 22.08
C PRO A 86 30.30 15.32 21.23
N GLY A 87 29.29 14.56 20.79
CA GLY A 87 29.45 13.55 19.74
C GLY A 87 29.62 14.21 18.35
N PRO A 88 30.66 13.88 17.56
CA PRO A 88 30.84 14.42 16.21
C PRO A 88 29.98 13.65 15.19
N GLY A 89 29.21 14.36 14.34
CA GLY A 89 28.55 13.74 13.18
C GLY A 89 27.44 14.58 12.51
N GLU A 90 26.42 15.00 13.25
CA GLU A 90 25.12 15.40 12.66
C GLU A 90 25.12 16.68 11.80
N LYS A 91 26.19 17.49 11.80
CA LYS A 91 26.28 18.68 10.95
C LYS A 91 26.77 18.39 9.53
N ASP A 92 27.63 17.38 9.35
CA ASP A 92 28.20 17.05 8.05
C ASP A 92 27.16 16.41 7.12
N GLU A 93 26.33 15.48 7.65
CA GLU A 93 25.34 14.73 6.85
C GLU A 93 24.36 15.63 6.09
N LYS A 94 24.08 16.84 6.60
CA LYS A 94 23.13 17.78 5.99
C LYS A 94 23.72 18.55 4.81
N GLU A 95 24.96 19.02 4.91
CA GLU A 95 25.64 19.70 3.80
C GLU A 95 26.02 18.73 2.67
N GLU A 96 26.40 17.50 3.01
CA GLU A 96 26.82 16.50 2.02
C GLU A 96 25.63 15.98 1.19
N GLN A 97 24.46 15.80 1.81
CA GLN A 97 23.22 15.45 1.09
C GLN A 97 22.74 16.56 0.15
N GLU A 98 22.83 17.85 0.55
CA GLU A 98 22.43 18.96 -0.32
C GLU A 98 23.39 19.14 -1.52
N LYS A 99 24.69 18.88 -1.32
CA LYS A 99 25.69 18.89 -2.40
C LYS A 99 25.57 17.70 -3.35
N ALA A 100 25.17 16.53 -2.87
CA ALA A 100 24.88 15.37 -3.73
C ALA A 100 23.69 15.64 -4.67
N ALA A 101 22.59 16.16 -4.14
CA ALA A 101 21.39 16.47 -4.93
C ALA A 101 21.64 17.48 -6.05
N ARG A 102 22.51 18.48 -5.84
CA ARG A 102 22.86 19.51 -6.83
C ARG A 102 23.80 19.02 -7.95
N ARG A 103 24.46 17.87 -7.80
CA ARG A 103 25.46 17.37 -8.77
C ARG A 103 24.90 16.42 -9.85
N LEU A 104 23.63 16.05 -9.74
CA LEU A 104 22.93 15.20 -10.72
C LEU A 104 22.08 16.00 -11.73
N SER A 105 22.14 17.33 -11.68
CA SER A 105 21.31 18.24 -12.49
C SER A 105 22.10 19.09 -13.51
N GLU A 106 23.39 18.84 -13.72
CA GLU A 106 24.24 19.61 -14.63
C GLU A 106 24.75 18.73 -15.79
N GLN A 107 24.22 18.96 -17.00
CA GLN A 107 24.94 18.69 -18.26
C GLN A 107 25.28 20.03 -18.93
N PRO A 108 26.33 20.11 -19.78
CA PRO A 108 26.82 21.40 -20.27
C PRO A 108 25.98 21.95 -21.43
N GLU A 109 25.58 23.22 -21.35
CA GLU A 109 25.27 24.00 -22.55
C GLU A 109 26.58 24.38 -23.26
N GLU A 110 26.82 23.84 -24.45
CA GLU A 110 27.86 24.37 -25.34
C GLU A 110 27.24 25.29 -26.39
N ARG A 111 27.64 26.56 -26.39
CA ARG A 111 27.09 27.62 -27.25
C ARG A 111 28.20 28.29 -28.06
N ALA A 112 28.05 28.26 -29.38
CA ALA A 112 28.86 29.05 -30.32
C ALA A 112 27.97 30.03 -31.11
N GLU A 113 28.55 31.16 -31.53
CA GLU A 113 27.83 32.31 -32.09
C GLU A 113 27.78 32.26 -33.63
N LYS A 114 26.61 32.44 -34.26
CA LYS A 114 25.98 33.70 -34.72
C LYS A 114 26.72 34.42 -35.86
N SER A 115 26.05 34.57 -37.00
CA SER A 115 26.22 35.70 -37.93
C SER A 115 24.87 36.01 -38.60
N GLU A 116 24.70 37.25 -39.07
CA GLU A 116 23.47 37.79 -39.67
C GLU A 116 23.62 37.93 -41.20
N GLN A 117 22.52 37.82 -41.97
CA GLN A 117 22.12 38.80 -43.01
C GLN A 117 20.82 38.42 -43.75
N GLU A 118 19.95 39.42 -43.90
CA GLU A 118 18.88 39.55 -44.93
C GLU A 118 19.48 40.22 -46.20
N PRO A 119 18.83 40.30 -47.41
CA PRO A 119 17.42 40.74 -47.56
C PRO A 119 16.57 40.26 -48.78
N GLN A 120 15.25 40.52 -48.66
CA GLN A 120 14.25 40.99 -49.66
C GLN A 120 13.99 40.36 -51.06
N GLU A 121 12.68 40.16 -51.28
CA GLU A 121 11.86 40.48 -52.50
C GLU A 121 11.85 39.61 -53.78
N GLY A 122 10.63 39.45 -54.34
CA GLY A 122 10.32 38.79 -55.62
C GLY A 122 8.89 38.24 -55.70
N GLU A 123 7.99 38.90 -56.46
CA GLU A 123 6.58 38.52 -56.69
C GLU A 123 6.44 37.37 -57.73
N ASN A 124 5.33 36.62 -57.87
CA ASN A 124 4.07 37.04 -58.55
C ASN A 124 2.96 35.93 -58.52
N GLU A 125 1.72 36.23 -58.98
CA GLU A 125 0.56 35.32 -59.14
C GLU A 125 0.59 34.50 -60.47
N GLU A 126 -0.27 33.52 -60.81
CA GLU A 126 -1.59 33.01 -60.30
C GLU A 126 -1.53 31.43 -60.21
N ALA A 127 -2.50 30.51 -60.48
CA ALA A 127 -3.85 30.55 -61.04
C ALA A 127 -4.77 29.35 -60.63
N ALA A 128 -6.09 29.47 -60.86
CA ALA A 128 -7.10 28.38 -60.75
C ALA A 128 -8.21 28.55 -61.85
N PRO A 129 -9.37 27.83 -61.92
CA PRO A 129 -9.82 26.57 -61.26
C PRO A 129 -10.57 25.54 -62.19
N GLY A 130 -10.83 24.31 -61.69
CA GLY A 130 -11.97 23.43 -62.09
C GLY A 130 -11.88 22.63 -63.42
N PRO A 131 -12.89 21.79 -63.81
CA PRO A 131 -14.22 21.58 -63.22
C PRO A 131 -14.52 20.12 -62.74
N ARG A 132 -15.73 19.55 -62.99
CA ARG A 132 -16.36 18.38 -62.31
C ARG A 132 -16.76 17.23 -63.26
N ASP A 133 -17.18 16.08 -62.68
CA ASP A 133 -18.43 15.28 -62.88
C ASP A 133 -18.28 13.94 -62.08
N GLU A 134 -19.24 13.35 -61.34
CA GLU A 134 -20.57 12.74 -61.66
C GLU A 134 -20.49 11.58 -62.69
N GLU A 135 -21.09 10.38 -62.53
CA GLU A 135 -21.98 9.72 -61.54
C GLU A 135 -21.60 8.18 -61.46
N LYS A 136 -22.32 7.09 -61.10
CA LYS A 136 -23.70 6.66 -60.75
C LYS A 136 -23.68 5.26 -60.03
N ALA A 137 -24.77 4.89 -59.32
CA ALA A 137 -25.29 3.54 -58.90
C ALA A 137 -24.33 2.33 -58.58
N ALA A 138 -24.43 1.56 -57.48
CA ALA A 138 -25.52 0.99 -56.66
C ALA A 138 -26.13 -0.36 -57.13
N ASN A 139 -26.16 -1.36 -56.23
CA ASN A 139 -27.26 -2.33 -56.08
C ASN A 139 -27.30 -2.97 -54.66
N VAL A 140 -28.39 -3.67 -54.32
CA VAL A 140 -28.77 -4.14 -52.97
C VAL A 140 -28.97 -5.65 -52.95
N THR A 141 -28.63 -6.30 -51.83
CA THR A 141 -29.32 -7.51 -51.33
C THR A 141 -29.36 -7.50 -49.80
N ALA A 142 -30.48 -7.93 -49.23
CA ALA A 142 -30.65 -8.19 -47.80
C ALA A 142 -30.81 -9.70 -47.58
N ALA A 143 -30.45 -10.16 -46.37
CA ALA A 143 -30.79 -11.50 -45.87
C ALA A 143 -30.96 -11.42 -44.35
N GLU A 144 -32.10 -11.86 -43.84
CA GLU A 144 -32.34 -12.04 -42.41
C GLU A 144 -31.64 -13.31 -41.91
N SER A 145 -31.31 -13.38 -40.62
CA SER A 145 -30.79 -14.61 -39.99
C SER A 145 -31.17 -14.64 -38.50
N GLU A 146 -31.74 -15.78 -38.11
CA GLU A 146 -32.58 -16.06 -36.94
C GLU A 146 -31.96 -15.79 -35.56
N GLU A 147 -32.83 -15.62 -34.55
CA GLU A 147 -32.47 -15.56 -33.13
C GLU A 147 -31.93 -16.91 -32.61
N LYS A 148 -30.81 -16.89 -31.85
CA LYS A 148 -30.53 -17.86 -30.77
C LYS A 148 -29.49 -17.32 -29.77
N PRO A 149 -29.31 -17.97 -28.59
CA PRO A 149 -29.67 -17.34 -27.33
C PRO A 149 -28.50 -16.61 -26.65
N ALA A 150 -28.83 -15.83 -25.63
CA ALA A 150 -27.87 -15.12 -24.81
C ALA A 150 -27.09 -16.07 -23.87
N GLU A 151 -25.81 -16.26 -24.16
CA GLU A 151 -24.77 -16.53 -23.16
C GLU A 151 -23.46 -15.91 -23.69
N ALA A 152 -23.19 -14.66 -23.31
CA ALA A 152 -21.96 -13.98 -23.68
C ALA A 152 -20.85 -14.39 -22.70
N PRO A 153 -19.73 -14.97 -23.15
CA PRO A 153 -18.66 -15.36 -22.24
C PRO A 153 -18.06 -14.15 -21.56
N ALA A 154 -17.71 -14.30 -20.27
CA ALA A 154 -16.96 -13.29 -19.53
C ALA A 154 -15.71 -12.89 -20.31
N LYS A 155 -15.53 -11.59 -20.54
CA LYS A 155 -14.36 -11.06 -21.25
C LYS A 155 -13.17 -11.02 -20.29
N GLU A 156 -12.57 -12.18 -20.07
CA GLU A 156 -11.24 -12.29 -19.48
C GLU A 156 -10.22 -11.56 -20.38
N GLY A 157 -9.32 -10.82 -19.75
CA GLY A 157 -8.25 -10.09 -20.44
C GLY A 157 -7.01 -9.98 -19.58
N VAL A 158 -5.91 -9.48 -20.16
CA VAL A 158 -4.67 -9.18 -19.44
C VAL A 158 -4.35 -7.70 -19.60
N GLU A 159 -4.14 -7.00 -18.49
CA GLU A 159 -3.85 -5.57 -18.44
C GLU A 159 -2.83 -5.31 -17.32
N ALA A 160 -1.82 -4.48 -17.59
CA ALA A 160 -0.65 -4.30 -16.71
C ALA A 160 0.04 -5.63 -16.27
N GLY A 161 -0.03 -6.66 -17.12
CA GLY A 161 0.50 -8.00 -16.84
C GLY A 161 -0.38 -8.89 -15.95
N VAL A 162 -1.54 -8.40 -15.48
CA VAL A 162 -2.44 -9.12 -14.58
C VAL A 162 -3.72 -9.53 -15.31
N ARG A 163 -4.21 -10.75 -15.07
CA ARG A 163 -5.53 -11.19 -15.59
C ARG A 163 -6.65 -10.39 -14.91
N LYS A 164 -7.67 -10.01 -15.67
CA LYS A 164 -8.85 -9.33 -15.15
C LYS A 164 -10.15 -9.88 -15.71
N SER A 165 -11.23 -9.77 -14.95
CA SER A 165 -12.60 -10.06 -15.41
C SER A 165 -13.52 -8.86 -15.21
N GLN A 166 -14.40 -8.62 -16.18
CA GLN A 166 -15.43 -7.57 -16.07
C GLN A 166 -16.40 -7.85 -14.91
N GLU A 167 -16.66 -9.14 -14.61
CA GLU A 167 -17.53 -9.55 -13.51
C GLU A 167 -16.99 -9.10 -12.15
N ARG A 168 -15.67 -9.17 -11.93
CA ARG A 168 -15.06 -8.56 -10.74
C ARG A 168 -15.13 -7.04 -10.80
N GLU A 169 -14.77 -6.45 -11.94
CA GLU A 169 -14.75 -4.99 -12.11
C GLU A 169 -16.12 -4.35 -11.80
N ASN A 170 -17.22 -5.07 -12.04
CA ASN A 170 -18.58 -4.65 -11.74
C ASN A 170 -19.01 -4.80 -10.26
N ILE A 171 -18.31 -5.58 -9.43
CA ILE A 171 -18.63 -5.76 -7.99
C ILE A 171 -17.63 -5.08 -7.04
N VAL A 172 -16.52 -4.58 -7.58
CA VAL A 172 -15.57 -3.76 -6.84
C VAL A 172 -16.27 -2.45 -6.40
N PRO A 173 -16.26 -2.11 -5.10
CA PRO A 173 -16.96 -0.93 -4.63
C PRO A 173 -16.39 0.35 -5.25
N SER A 174 -17.28 1.19 -5.80
CA SER A 174 -17.00 2.46 -6.48
C SER A 174 -16.24 3.50 -5.64
N ASN A 175 -16.12 3.31 -4.32
CA ASN A 175 -15.26 4.15 -3.49
C ASN A 175 -13.80 3.67 -3.42
N ILE A 176 -13.43 2.49 -3.95
CA ILE A 176 -12.03 2.12 -4.25
C ILE A 176 -11.58 2.91 -5.48
N LEU A 177 -10.63 3.81 -5.30
CA LEU A 177 -10.03 4.61 -6.38
C LEU A 177 -8.90 3.86 -7.09
N GLU A 178 -8.21 2.98 -6.36
CA GLU A 178 -7.11 2.15 -6.85
C GLU A 178 -6.91 0.94 -5.94
N LYS A 179 -6.46 -0.19 -6.49
CA LYS A 179 -5.97 -1.35 -5.74
C LYS A 179 -4.69 -1.89 -6.38
N GLY A 180 -3.94 -2.72 -5.66
CA GLY A 180 -2.75 -3.38 -6.24
C GLY A 180 -1.85 -4.05 -5.21
N ILE A 181 -0.57 -4.19 -5.57
CA ILE A 181 0.47 -4.76 -4.69
C ILE A 181 1.33 -3.63 -4.12
N ILE A 182 1.61 -3.70 -2.82
CA ILE A 182 2.48 -2.77 -2.09
C ILE A 182 3.73 -3.51 -1.59
N TYR A 183 4.90 -2.96 -1.90
CA TYR A 183 6.19 -3.49 -1.46
C TYR A 183 6.83 -2.53 -0.48
N PHE A 184 7.35 -3.04 0.64
CA PHE A 184 8.03 -2.25 1.67
C PHE A 184 9.52 -2.57 1.72
N PHE A 185 10.34 -1.53 1.76
CA PHE A 185 11.79 -1.62 1.66
C PHE A 185 12.50 -0.72 2.68
N PHE A 186 13.74 -1.10 2.98
CA PHE A 186 14.71 -0.21 3.60
C PHE A 186 16.01 -0.18 2.80
N ARG A 187 16.76 0.92 2.93
CA ARG A 187 18.16 0.98 2.51
C ARG A 187 19.05 1.16 3.75
N PRO A 188 20.09 0.34 3.97
CA PRO A 188 21.07 0.56 5.03
C PRO A 188 21.81 1.91 4.92
N ARG A 189 22.50 2.32 5.98
CA ARG A 189 23.44 3.46 5.97
C ARG A 189 24.63 3.16 5.06
N VAL A 190 25.26 4.22 4.57
CA VAL A 190 26.48 4.16 3.76
C VAL A 190 27.57 3.41 4.55
N ASN A 191 28.17 2.41 3.91
CA ASN A 191 29.14 1.46 4.50
C ASN A 191 28.60 0.59 5.67
N VAL A 192 27.28 0.34 5.74
CA VAL A 192 26.68 -0.61 6.70
C VAL A 192 25.99 -1.75 5.95
N GLU A 193 26.75 -2.78 5.59
CA GLU A 193 26.29 -3.93 4.80
C GLU A 193 25.24 -4.78 5.54
N ASP A 194 25.37 -4.92 6.86
CA ASP A 194 24.43 -5.61 7.74
C ASP A 194 23.85 -4.64 8.80
N PRO A 195 22.58 -4.21 8.67
CA PRO A 195 21.94 -3.40 9.69
C PRO A 195 21.42 -4.28 10.85
N HIS A 196 21.79 -3.91 12.08
CA HIS A 196 21.32 -4.57 13.30
C HIS A 196 20.08 -3.88 13.91
N SER A 197 19.67 -2.71 13.40
CA SER A 197 18.53 -1.94 13.90
C SER A 197 18.04 -0.84 12.94
N VAL A 198 16.89 -0.23 13.26
CA VAL A 198 16.38 0.99 12.60
C VAL A 198 17.35 2.19 12.68
N LYS A 199 18.35 2.20 13.57
CA LYS A 199 19.38 3.26 13.61
C LYS A 199 20.31 3.17 12.40
N ASP A 200 20.58 1.95 11.96
CA ASP A 200 21.55 1.55 10.94
C ASP A 200 20.97 1.62 9.52
N VAL A 201 19.64 1.71 9.41
CA VAL A 201 18.90 2.04 8.19
C VAL A 201 19.10 3.52 7.84
N ALA A 202 19.33 3.87 6.57
CA ALA A 202 19.30 5.26 6.12
C ALA A 202 17.86 5.79 6.03
N ARG A 203 17.02 5.07 5.26
CA ARG A 203 15.66 5.46 4.89
C ARG A 203 14.81 4.22 4.60
N SER A 204 13.51 4.31 4.85
CA SER A 204 12.50 3.36 4.38
C SER A 204 11.63 4.00 3.31
N PHE A 205 11.02 3.17 2.48
CA PHE A 205 10.22 3.57 1.34
C PHE A 205 9.25 2.44 1.00
N PHE A 206 8.17 2.80 0.31
CA PHE A 206 7.19 1.83 -0.18
C PHE A 206 6.93 2.06 -1.67
N VAL A 207 6.63 0.98 -2.38
CA VAL A 207 6.33 1.00 -3.81
C VAL A 207 4.89 0.57 -3.99
N LEU A 208 4.09 1.44 -4.62
CA LEU A 208 2.73 1.10 -5.05
C LEU A 208 2.80 0.59 -6.49
N ARG A 209 2.25 -0.60 -6.74
CA ARG A 209 2.08 -1.21 -8.06
C ARG A 209 0.57 -1.38 -8.33
N PRO A 210 -0.09 -0.37 -8.95
CA PRO A 210 -1.50 -0.43 -9.25
C PRO A 210 -1.85 -1.63 -10.15
N THR A 211 -3.05 -2.17 -9.97
CA THR A 211 -3.64 -3.19 -10.85
C THR A 211 -5.02 -2.72 -11.34
N PRO A 212 -5.52 -3.24 -12.48
CA PRO A 212 -6.89 -2.98 -12.92
C PRO A 212 -7.92 -3.30 -11.82
N LEU A 213 -9.04 -2.57 -11.77
CA LEU A 213 -10.07 -2.85 -10.75
C LEU A 213 -10.64 -4.27 -10.91
N GLY A 214 -10.83 -4.78 -12.14
CA GLY A 214 -11.19 -6.18 -12.39
C GLY A 214 -10.09 -7.22 -12.15
N ALA A 215 -8.88 -6.84 -11.73
CA ALA A 215 -7.72 -7.73 -11.64
C ALA A 215 -7.92 -8.89 -10.65
N VAL A 216 -7.39 -10.07 -11.01
CA VAL A 216 -7.41 -11.32 -10.24
C VAL A 216 -5.97 -11.81 -10.06
N LEU A 217 -5.56 -12.02 -8.82
CA LEU A 217 -4.19 -12.40 -8.44
C LEU A 217 -4.09 -13.87 -8.01
N ASP A 218 -4.94 -14.76 -8.55
CA ASP A 218 -5.03 -16.17 -8.14
C ASP A 218 -3.79 -17.02 -8.50
N ALA A 219 -3.78 -18.29 -8.06
CA ALA A 219 -2.70 -19.26 -8.28
C ALA A 219 -2.19 -19.40 -9.74
N ASN A 220 -3.01 -19.09 -10.75
CA ASN A 220 -2.69 -19.15 -12.17
C ASN A 220 -2.03 -17.85 -12.70
N GLN A 221 -1.85 -16.81 -11.87
CA GLN A 221 -1.29 -15.52 -12.30
C GLN A 221 0.23 -15.57 -12.49
N GLY A 222 0.94 -16.37 -11.71
CA GLY A 222 2.40 -16.40 -11.73
C GLY A 222 3.03 -15.06 -11.29
N THR A 223 4.22 -14.76 -11.80
CA THR A 223 4.91 -13.50 -11.52
C THR A 223 4.26 -12.33 -12.25
N VAL A 224 4.28 -11.15 -11.63
CA VAL A 224 3.65 -9.94 -12.18
C VAL A 224 4.63 -9.23 -13.12
N ALA A 225 4.17 -8.81 -14.30
CA ALA A 225 5.04 -8.37 -15.40
C ALA A 225 5.87 -7.12 -15.07
N ALA A 226 7.17 -7.15 -15.43
CA ALA A 226 8.17 -6.16 -15.01
C ALA A 226 8.03 -4.76 -15.67
N ASP A 227 7.20 -4.65 -16.71
CA ASP A 227 6.80 -3.40 -17.36
C ASP A 227 5.66 -2.67 -16.62
N ALA A 228 5.03 -3.31 -15.63
CA ALA A 228 3.99 -2.71 -14.79
C ALA A 228 4.50 -1.40 -14.15
N ARG A 229 3.70 -0.34 -14.32
CA ARG A 229 4.02 1.00 -13.79
C ARG A 229 3.87 1.03 -12.27
N CYS A 230 4.85 1.62 -11.62
CA CYS A 230 4.98 1.70 -10.18
C CYS A 230 5.16 3.16 -9.73
N ARG A 231 4.87 3.43 -8.45
CA ARG A 231 5.19 4.70 -7.77
C ARG A 231 6.10 4.43 -6.58
N LEU A 232 7.27 5.05 -6.55
CA LEU A 232 8.18 5.01 -5.42
C LEU A 232 7.84 6.15 -4.45
N MET A 233 7.43 5.79 -3.24
CA MET A 233 6.90 6.69 -2.22
C MET A 233 7.87 6.79 -1.05
N ILE A 234 8.27 8.02 -0.70
CA ILE A 234 9.23 8.29 0.38
C ILE A 234 8.53 8.98 1.56
N LEU A 235 8.85 8.52 2.78
CA LEU A 235 8.58 9.23 4.03
C LEU A 235 9.90 9.79 4.63
N PRO A 236 9.86 10.91 5.38
CA PRO A 236 11.03 11.47 6.02
C PRO A 236 11.45 10.71 7.29
N LYS A 237 10.50 10.03 7.95
CA LYS A 237 10.77 9.10 9.05
C LYS A 237 11.00 7.68 8.53
N LYS A 238 11.78 6.90 9.27
CA LYS A 238 12.03 5.49 8.98
C LYS A 238 10.84 4.59 9.38
N LYS A 239 10.10 4.92 10.45
CA LYS A 239 8.90 4.19 10.87
C LYS A 239 7.66 4.77 10.21
N PHE A 240 6.69 3.92 9.87
CA PHE A 240 5.39 4.31 9.34
C PHE A 240 4.48 4.86 10.47
N PRO A 241 3.52 5.77 10.18
CA PRO A 241 2.62 6.32 11.18
C PRO A 241 1.66 5.27 11.76
N THR A 242 1.79 4.96 13.04
CA THR A 242 0.96 3.97 13.76
C THR A 242 -0.24 4.56 14.50
N SER A 243 -0.34 5.89 14.61
CA SER A 243 -1.47 6.57 15.27
C SER A 243 -1.83 7.91 14.62
N GLY A 244 -3.06 8.40 14.86
CA GLY A 244 -3.53 9.70 14.34
C GLY A 244 -2.82 10.95 14.89
N LYS A 245 -1.88 10.75 15.82
CA LYS A 245 -0.93 11.75 16.32
C LYS A 245 0.33 11.81 15.46
N GLU A 246 0.74 10.69 14.88
CA GLU A 246 1.84 10.62 13.90
C GLU A 246 1.34 11.08 12.54
N ARG A 247 2.04 12.08 11.99
CA ARG A 247 1.74 12.68 10.70
C ARG A 247 3.05 12.96 10.00
N ASP A 248 3.20 12.42 8.80
CA ASP A 248 4.44 12.50 8.02
C ASP A 248 4.15 12.98 6.61
N MET A 249 4.88 14.02 6.19
CA MET A 249 4.77 14.58 4.86
C MET A 249 5.73 13.84 3.93
N GLY A 250 5.20 12.93 3.13
CA GLY A 250 5.93 12.19 2.13
C GLY A 250 5.92 12.85 0.76
N PHE A 251 6.61 12.23 -0.20
CA PHE A 251 6.57 12.63 -1.59
C PHE A 251 6.83 11.44 -2.54
N VAL A 252 6.44 11.62 -3.80
CA VAL A 252 6.70 10.68 -4.89
C VAL A 252 8.09 10.94 -5.47
N GLU A 253 8.99 9.98 -5.35
CA GLU A 253 10.37 10.05 -5.87
C GLU A 253 10.43 9.64 -7.35
N LYS A 254 9.67 8.60 -7.73
CA LYS A 254 9.46 8.14 -9.11
C LYS A 254 7.99 7.85 -9.32
N ALA A 255 7.40 8.32 -10.40
CA ALA A 255 6.03 8.03 -10.79
C ALA A 255 5.99 7.37 -12.17
N GLY A 256 5.06 6.44 -12.39
CA GLY A 256 4.87 5.77 -13.68
C GLY A 256 6.06 4.91 -14.17
N ILE A 257 7.05 4.65 -13.32
CA ILE A 257 8.29 3.94 -13.64
C ILE A 257 8.04 2.44 -13.77
N SER A 258 8.70 1.73 -14.70
CA SER A 258 8.59 0.26 -14.75
C SER A 258 9.29 -0.37 -13.53
N MET A 259 8.91 -1.60 -13.16
CA MET A 259 9.59 -2.31 -12.07
C MET A 259 11.08 -2.54 -12.38
N LYS A 260 11.41 -2.80 -13.66
CA LYS A 260 12.80 -2.93 -14.12
C LYS A 260 13.59 -1.63 -13.96
N ASP A 261 13.05 -0.50 -14.40
CA ASP A 261 13.76 0.78 -14.32
C ASP A 261 13.87 1.26 -12.86
N LEU A 262 12.90 0.92 -12.01
CA LEU A 262 12.94 1.14 -10.57
C LEU A 262 14.03 0.28 -9.90
N HIS A 263 14.18 -0.98 -10.31
CA HIS A 263 15.28 -1.83 -9.88
C HIS A 263 16.63 -1.19 -10.25
N ASP A 264 16.84 -0.94 -11.54
CA ASP A 264 18.13 -0.51 -12.10
C ASP A 264 18.55 0.90 -11.64
N SER A 265 17.59 1.83 -11.43
CA SER A 265 17.89 3.22 -11.03
C SER A 265 17.86 3.50 -9.53
N PHE A 266 17.38 2.56 -8.70
CA PHE A 266 17.14 2.84 -7.28
C PHE A 266 17.26 1.63 -6.33
N MET A 267 17.09 0.38 -6.78
CA MET A 267 17.24 -0.77 -5.87
C MET A 267 18.68 -1.27 -5.78
N VAL A 268 19.44 -1.17 -6.87
CA VAL A 268 20.87 -1.50 -6.92
C VAL A 268 21.71 -0.55 -6.03
N GLY A 269 22.74 -1.09 -5.37
CA GLY A 269 23.71 -0.31 -4.59
C GLY A 269 24.78 0.37 -5.46
N GLU A 270 25.38 1.46 -4.96
CA GLU A 270 26.33 2.29 -5.73
C GLU A 270 27.64 2.52 -4.95
N LYS A 271 28.77 2.53 -5.67
CA LYS A 271 30.09 2.90 -5.14
C LYS A 271 30.52 4.26 -5.69
N TYR A 272 30.86 5.19 -4.80
CA TYR A 272 31.29 6.55 -5.14
C TYR A 272 32.47 6.99 -4.26
N GLU A 273 33.34 7.87 -4.77
CA GLU A 273 34.49 8.37 -4.03
C GLU A 273 34.23 9.73 -3.39
N THR A 274 34.58 9.88 -2.11
CA THR A 274 34.48 11.14 -1.36
C THR A 274 35.84 11.76 -1.14
N SER A 275 35.98 13.04 -1.50
CA SER A 275 37.25 13.80 -1.43
C SER A 275 37.83 13.95 -0.01
N THR A 276 37.06 13.60 1.02
CA THR A 276 37.43 13.72 2.45
C THR A 276 37.53 12.38 3.18
N ARG A 277 36.87 11.32 2.68
CA ARG A 277 36.70 10.05 3.41
C ARG A 277 36.81 8.79 2.52
N GLY A 278 37.32 8.91 1.29
CA GLY A 278 37.61 7.78 0.38
C GLY A 278 36.37 7.13 -0.25
N GLU A 279 36.49 5.87 -0.68
CA GLU A 279 35.39 5.10 -1.25
C GLU A 279 34.22 4.94 -0.25
N ARG A 280 33.00 5.13 -0.77
CA ARG A 280 31.74 4.97 -0.06
C ARG A 280 30.81 4.07 -0.87
N THR A 281 30.17 3.13 -0.18
CA THR A 281 29.20 2.20 -0.76
C THR A 281 27.81 2.50 -0.20
N VAL A 282 26.95 3.02 -1.07
CA VAL A 282 25.50 3.05 -0.89
C VAL A 282 25.01 1.62 -1.02
N GLN A 283 24.41 1.10 0.04
CA GLN A 283 23.88 -0.26 0.04
C GLN A 283 22.59 -0.36 -0.77
N GLU A 284 22.24 -1.58 -1.19
CA GLU A 284 21.03 -1.90 -1.95
C GLU A 284 19.73 -1.63 -1.17
N ALA A 285 18.61 -1.55 -1.90
CA ALA A 285 17.27 -1.55 -1.32
C ALA A 285 16.84 -2.98 -1.01
N ARG A 286 16.72 -3.33 0.29
CA ARG A 286 16.25 -4.65 0.72
C ARG A 286 14.74 -4.63 0.95
N PRO A 287 13.93 -5.45 0.24
CA PRO A 287 12.52 -5.63 0.57
C PRO A 287 12.40 -6.37 1.90
N TYR A 288 11.43 -5.96 2.72
CA TYR A 288 11.15 -6.61 4.01
C TYR A 288 9.65 -6.89 4.24
N ALA A 289 8.76 -6.44 3.35
CA ALA A 289 7.38 -6.97 3.27
C ALA A 289 6.77 -6.77 1.88
N GLU A 290 5.82 -7.63 1.53
CA GLU A 290 4.84 -7.45 0.44
C GLU A 290 3.44 -7.50 1.05
N GLY A 291 2.52 -6.74 0.48
CA GLY A 291 1.10 -6.89 0.74
C GLY A 291 0.25 -6.48 -0.45
N VAL A 292 -1.06 -6.61 -0.28
CA VAL A 292 -2.06 -6.00 -1.14
C VAL A 292 -2.50 -4.67 -0.56
N TYR A 293 -2.92 -3.72 -1.40
CA TYR A 293 -3.41 -2.41 -0.96
C TYR A 293 -4.66 -1.95 -1.71
N ALA A 294 -5.38 -1.02 -1.09
CA ALA A 294 -6.43 -0.23 -1.72
C ALA A 294 -6.33 1.25 -1.28
N ILE A 295 -6.51 2.18 -2.23
CA ILE A 295 -6.78 3.59 -1.95
C ILE A 295 -8.30 3.78 -2.02
N THR A 296 -8.94 4.11 -0.90
CA THR A 296 -10.40 4.27 -0.82
C THR A 296 -10.78 5.70 -0.47
N SER A 297 -11.85 6.19 -1.09
CA SER A 297 -12.40 7.53 -0.85
C SER A 297 -13.38 7.50 0.33
N GLY A 298 -13.15 8.40 1.29
CA GLY A 298 -14.03 8.63 2.43
C GLY A 298 -14.71 10.00 2.38
N LYS A 299 -15.44 10.37 3.44
CA LYS A 299 -16.25 11.60 3.48
C LYS A 299 -15.44 12.91 3.57
N ARG A 300 -14.19 12.87 4.04
CA ARG A 300 -13.34 14.05 4.31
C ARG A 300 -11.84 13.86 4.01
N ALA A 301 -11.45 12.65 3.63
CA ALA A 301 -10.09 12.24 3.28
C ALA A 301 -10.17 10.95 2.46
N SER A 302 -9.04 10.54 1.90
CA SER A 302 -8.87 9.20 1.35
C SER A 302 -8.05 8.36 2.32
N HIS A 303 -8.10 7.04 2.15
CA HIS A 303 -7.48 6.07 3.03
C HIS A 303 -6.62 5.11 2.20
N LEU A 304 -5.37 4.87 2.59
CA LEU A 304 -4.53 3.81 2.06
C LEU A 304 -4.58 2.63 3.03
N ALA A 305 -5.28 1.57 2.65
CA ALA A 305 -5.36 0.31 3.38
C ALA A 305 -4.32 -0.68 2.85
N TYR A 306 -3.79 -1.54 3.72
CA TYR A 306 -2.92 -2.65 3.31
C TYR A 306 -3.15 -3.92 4.14
N ILE A 307 -2.86 -5.08 3.53
CA ILE A 307 -2.73 -6.37 4.22
C ILE A 307 -1.47 -7.08 3.73
N LEU A 308 -0.60 -7.55 4.63
CA LEU A 308 0.68 -8.16 4.30
C LEU A 308 0.54 -9.66 3.99
N THR A 309 1.14 -10.09 2.88
CA THR A 309 1.20 -11.48 2.38
C THR A 309 2.61 -12.08 2.46
N VAL A 310 3.63 -11.22 2.58
CA VAL A 310 5.03 -11.58 2.80
C VAL A 310 5.64 -10.60 3.84
N PRO A 311 6.43 -11.06 4.82
CA PRO A 311 6.63 -12.45 5.20
C PRO A 311 5.36 -13.07 5.80
N GLN A 312 5.19 -14.39 5.67
CA GLN A 312 4.03 -15.11 6.24
C GLN A 312 3.85 -14.88 7.75
N GLU A 313 4.96 -14.80 8.49
CA GLU A 313 5.01 -14.44 9.90
C GLU A 313 5.83 -13.16 10.05
N LEU A 314 5.27 -12.14 10.72
CA LEU A 314 5.97 -10.89 11.00
C LEU A 314 6.99 -11.10 12.13
N GLY A 315 8.13 -10.40 12.06
CA GLY A 315 9.13 -10.40 13.12
C GLY A 315 9.50 -9.01 13.58
N SER A 316 10.63 -8.91 14.30
CA SER A 316 11.08 -7.65 14.88
C SER A 316 11.28 -6.55 13.84
N ILE A 317 11.73 -6.85 12.62
CA ILE A 317 11.93 -5.86 11.55
C ILE A 317 10.60 -5.16 11.19
N GLN A 318 9.55 -5.93 10.90
CA GLN A 318 8.27 -5.38 10.45
C GLN A 318 7.65 -4.50 11.55
N HIS A 319 7.65 -4.99 12.80
CA HIS A 319 7.18 -4.22 13.95
C HIS A 319 8.07 -3.00 14.26
N ASP A 320 9.39 -3.11 14.10
CA ASP A 320 10.29 -1.96 14.26
C ASP A 320 10.06 -0.88 13.20
N PHE A 321 9.60 -1.24 12.00
CA PHE A 321 9.18 -0.27 11.00
C PHE A 321 7.77 0.29 11.22
N GLY A 322 7.00 -0.22 12.20
CA GLY A 322 5.61 0.18 12.44
C GLY A 322 4.61 -0.50 11.49
N LEU A 323 4.95 -1.65 10.91
CA LEU A 323 4.04 -2.47 10.13
C LEU A 323 3.35 -3.54 11.01
N HIS A 324 2.10 -3.80 10.66
CA HIS A 324 1.19 -4.75 11.28
C HIS A 324 0.68 -5.75 10.22
N ARG A 325 -0.06 -6.81 10.56
CA ARG A 325 -0.53 -7.78 9.52
C ARG A 325 -1.47 -7.09 8.54
N GLN A 326 -2.24 -6.12 9.02
CA GLN A 326 -3.03 -5.19 8.22
C GLN A 326 -3.06 -3.82 8.90
N GLY A 327 -3.42 -2.79 8.16
CA GLY A 327 -3.57 -1.44 8.71
C GLY A 327 -4.12 -0.46 7.69
N SER A 328 -4.32 0.78 8.13
CA SER A 328 -4.67 1.88 7.21
C SER A 328 -4.14 3.24 7.66
N PHE A 329 -3.88 4.08 6.66
CA PHE A 329 -3.43 5.46 6.82
C PHE A 329 -4.44 6.41 6.18
N ILE A 330 -4.76 7.51 6.85
CA ILE A 330 -5.41 8.67 6.22
C ILE A 330 -4.38 9.37 5.33
N VAL A 331 -4.75 9.63 4.08
CA VAL A 331 -3.88 10.20 3.04
C VAL A 331 -4.51 11.41 2.35
N GLN A 332 -3.71 12.46 2.18
CA GLN A 332 -4.12 13.76 1.60
C GLN A 332 -3.03 14.33 0.69
N SER A 333 -3.41 14.87 -0.46
CA SER A 333 -2.48 15.53 -1.39
C SER A 333 -2.24 16.98 -0.99
N LYS A 334 -0.98 17.44 -1.05
CA LYS A 334 -0.60 18.84 -0.86
C LYS A 334 -0.79 19.61 -2.17
N ASN A 335 -1.44 20.76 -2.11
CA ASN A 335 -1.48 21.71 -3.23
C ASN A 335 -0.15 22.50 -3.28
N PRO A 336 0.66 22.43 -4.38
CA PRO A 336 1.96 23.09 -4.48
C PRO A 336 1.87 24.62 -4.47
N LYS A 337 0.69 25.19 -4.80
CA LYS A 337 0.34 26.62 -4.63
C LYS A 337 0.67 27.17 -3.23
N TYR A 338 0.76 26.31 -2.21
CA TYR A 338 1.08 26.68 -0.84
C TYR A 338 2.42 26.05 -0.41
N PRO A 339 3.39 26.84 0.10
CA PRO A 339 4.70 26.32 0.50
C PRO A 339 4.59 25.26 1.61
N GLY A 340 5.57 24.34 1.65
CA GLY A 340 5.73 23.40 2.77
C GLY A 340 6.23 24.08 4.04
N PRO A 341 6.28 23.38 5.19
CA PRO A 341 7.18 23.77 6.26
C PRO A 341 8.62 23.56 5.79
N SER A 342 9.57 24.41 6.22
CA SER A 342 10.92 24.48 5.63
C SER A 342 11.76 23.20 5.78
N ASN A 343 11.36 22.26 6.64
CA ASN A 343 11.98 20.95 6.83
C ASN A 343 11.44 19.85 5.87
N ALA A 344 10.39 20.16 5.09
CA ALA A 344 9.76 19.26 4.12
C ALA A 344 9.43 19.99 2.79
N GLN A 345 10.19 21.03 2.46
CA GLN A 345 10.12 21.70 1.16
C GLN A 345 11.12 21.02 0.20
N LEU A 346 10.63 20.63 -0.98
CA LEU A 346 11.46 20.01 -2.02
C LEU A 346 12.17 21.08 -2.89
N PRO A 347 13.25 20.74 -3.61
CA PRO A 347 13.91 21.66 -4.55
C PRO A 347 13.05 22.03 -5.76
N LYS A 348 12.05 21.20 -6.09
CA LYS A 348 11.13 21.34 -7.23
C LYS A 348 9.74 20.86 -6.81
N ASP A 349 8.70 21.55 -7.27
CA ASP A 349 7.30 21.14 -7.12
C ASP A 349 6.88 20.13 -8.22
N PRO A 350 5.78 19.38 -8.06
CA PRO A 350 5.26 18.48 -9.11
C PRO A 350 4.80 19.23 -10.36
N GLU A 351 5.06 18.65 -11.53
CA GLU A 351 4.66 19.18 -12.84
C GLU A 351 3.21 18.78 -13.18
N TYR A 352 2.24 19.26 -12.40
CA TYR A 352 0.83 19.00 -12.66
C TYR A 352 0.33 19.76 -13.91
N PRO A 353 -0.40 19.10 -14.82
CA PRO A 353 -1.16 19.79 -15.86
C PRO A 353 -2.36 20.54 -15.26
N GLU A 354 -2.92 21.48 -16.01
CA GLU A 354 -3.89 22.44 -15.47
C GLU A 354 -5.15 21.76 -14.90
N ASN A 355 -5.64 20.68 -15.50
CA ASN A 355 -6.79 19.92 -14.99
C ASN A 355 -6.53 19.34 -13.59
N VAL A 356 -5.32 18.83 -13.32
CA VAL A 356 -4.92 18.30 -12.01
C VAL A 356 -4.74 19.44 -11.02
N GLN A 357 -4.11 20.54 -11.44
CA GLN A 357 -3.91 21.70 -10.57
C GLN A 357 -5.25 22.39 -10.21
N GLN A 358 -6.24 22.38 -11.10
CA GLN A 358 -7.59 22.91 -10.85
C GLN A 358 -8.35 22.08 -9.81
N LYS A 359 -8.20 20.75 -9.75
CA LYS A 359 -8.87 19.88 -8.75
C LYS A 359 -8.56 20.28 -7.29
N PHE A 360 -7.39 20.86 -7.01
CA PHE A 360 -7.06 21.35 -5.66
C PHE A 360 -7.85 22.61 -5.26
N GLY A 361 -8.29 23.42 -6.23
CA GLY A 361 -8.84 24.76 -5.99
C GLY A 361 -7.93 25.64 -5.10
N ASP A 362 -8.55 26.32 -4.14
CA ASP A 362 -7.86 27.10 -3.09
C ASP A 362 -7.58 26.30 -1.80
N TYR A 363 -7.77 24.98 -1.81
CA TYR A 363 -7.44 24.15 -0.65
C TYR A 363 -5.95 23.84 -0.62
N ARG A 364 -5.35 23.94 0.58
CA ARG A 364 -3.94 23.55 0.82
C ARG A 364 -3.75 22.03 0.82
N TRP A 365 -4.80 21.31 1.21
CA TRP A 365 -4.86 19.86 1.32
C TRP A 365 -6.20 19.37 0.77
N VAL A 366 -6.17 18.31 -0.03
CA VAL A 366 -7.36 17.60 -0.53
C VAL A 366 -7.24 16.10 -0.24
N PRO A 367 -8.33 15.31 -0.24
CA PRO A 367 -8.24 13.85 -0.25
C PRO A 367 -7.31 13.34 -1.35
N LEU A 368 -6.56 12.27 -1.09
CA LEU A 368 -5.71 11.65 -2.11
C LEU A 368 -6.56 10.97 -3.20
N GLU A 369 -6.41 11.41 -4.44
CA GLU A 369 -6.78 10.68 -5.65
C GLU A 369 -5.49 10.15 -6.30
N PRO A 370 -5.51 8.98 -6.96
CA PRO A 370 -4.32 8.40 -7.59
C PRO A 370 -3.59 9.34 -8.57
N GLU A 371 -4.35 10.10 -9.36
CA GLU A 371 -3.82 11.08 -10.33
C GLU A 371 -2.89 12.12 -9.66
N PHE A 372 -3.12 12.48 -8.39
CA PHE A 372 -2.23 13.42 -7.69
C PHE A 372 -0.83 12.83 -7.37
N ILE A 373 -0.64 11.51 -7.42
CA ILE A 373 0.66 10.86 -7.17
C ILE A 373 1.29 10.26 -8.42
N ASP A 374 0.69 10.45 -9.60
CA ASP A 374 1.29 10.09 -10.90
C ASP A 374 2.39 11.07 -11.38
N TYR A 375 2.85 11.98 -10.51
CA TYR A 375 3.83 13.02 -10.81
C TYR A 375 5.00 13.02 -9.81
N PRO A 376 6.27 13.02 -10.26
CA PRO A 376 7.42 13.15 -9.36
C PRO A 376 7.37 14.47 -8.57
N ASN A 377 7.93 14.46 -7.35
CA ASN A 377 7.84 15.53 -6.35
C ASN A 377 6.44 15.79 -5.78
N ALA A 378 5.39 15.07 -6.20
CA ALA A 378 4.06 15.21 -5.63
C ALA A 378 4.09 14.91 -4.12
N GLN A 379 3.73 15.89 -3.29
CA GLN A 379 3.79 15.77 -1.85
C GLN A 379 2.44 15.34 -1.27
N PHE A 380 2.48 14.44 -0.30
CA PHE A 380 1.30 13.94 0.40
C PHE A 380 1.51 13.95 1.92
N LEU A 381 0.42 14.00 2.67
CA LEU A 381 0.41 13.79 4.12
C LEU A 381 -0.12 12.38 4.40
N MET A 382 0.63 11.59 5.15
CA MET A 382 0.23 10.29 5.66
C MET A 382 0.06 10.38 7.19
N ILE A 383 -1.06 9.85 7.69
CA ILE A 383 -1.47 9.88 9.10
C ILE A 383 -1.92 8.48 9.48
N GLY A 384 -1.48 7.94 10.62
CA GLY A 384 -1.91 6.61 11.07
C GLY A 384 -3.40 6.61 11.41
N GLU A 385 -4.17 5.64 10.91
CA GLU A 385 -5.59 5.48 11.28
C GLU A 385 -5.83 4.19 12.07
N ALA A 386 -5.39 3.03 11.55
CA ALA A 386 -5.65 1.73 12.15
C ALA A 386 -4.47 0.75 12.01
N THR A 387 -4.35 -0.15 13.00
CA THR A 387 -3.28 -1.16 13.15
C THR A 387 -3.90 -2.49 13.53
N ASP A 388 -3.56 -3.57 12.83
CA ASP A 388 -4.19 -4.90 12.91
C ASP A 388 -5.70 -4.94 12.59
N GLU A 389 -6.28 -3.81 12.19
CA GLU A 389 -7.58 -3.65 11.53
C GLU A 389 -7.49 -2.64 10.38
N LEU A 390 -8.44 -2.69 9.44
CA LEU A 390 -8.47 -1.79 8.28
C LEU A 390 -9.14 -0.44 8.58
N GLY A 391 -9.81 -0.29 9.73
CA GLY A 391 -10.52 0.91 10.11
C GLY A 391 -11.60 1.32 9.10
N LYS A 392 -11.75 2.62 8.86
CA LYS A 392 -12.77 3.16 7.92
C LYS A 392 -12.50 2.81 6.46
N ALA A 393 -11.24 2.50 6.12
CA ALA A 393 -10.82 2.22 4.76
C ALA A 393 -11.55 0.99 4.16
N ALA A 394 -12.01 0.06 5.01
CA ALA A 394 -12.74 -1.15 4.65
C ALA A 394 -14.25 -0.96 4.41
N THR A 395 -14.81 0.23 4.63
CA THR A 395 -16.26 0.48 4.56
C THR A 395 -16.61 1.55 3.55
N ALA A 396 -17.58 1.27 2.68
CA ALA A 396 -18.24 2.30 1.87
C ALA A 396 -19.27 3.07 2.72
N GLU A 397 -19.51 4.35 2.40
CA GLU A 397 -20.60 5.12 3.01
C GLU A 397 -21.97 4.56 2.54
N PRO A 398 -22.98 4.37 3.41
CA PRO A 398 -24.22 3.67 3.04
C PRO A 398 -24.97 4.25 1.84
N ASP A 399 -24.98 5.58 1.69
CA ASP A 399 -25.65 6.29 0.59
C ASP A 399 -24.80 6.36 -0.70
N LYS A 400 -23.62 5.74 -0.72
CA LYS A 400 -22.70 5.68 -1.87
C LYS A 400 -22.46 4.27 -2.40
N LYS A 401 -22.86 3.24 -1.66
CA LYS A 401 -22.67 1.84 -2.06
C LYS A 401 -23.86 1.35 -2.87
N GLU A 402 -23.59 0.80 -4.05
CA GLU A 402 -24.60 0.11 -4.83
C GLU A 402 -24.87 -1.31 -4.29
N ALA A 403 -26.11 -1.78 -4.45
CA ALA A 403 -26.59 -3.01 -3.82
C ALA A 403 -25.92 -4.31 -4.32
N HIS A 404 -25.09 -4.22 -5.36
CA HIS A 404 -24.36 -5.34 -5.98
C HIS A 404 -22.84 -5.29 -5.72
N GLU A 405 -22.32 -4.22 -5.11
CA GLU A 405 -20.91 -4.10 -4.77
C GLU A 405 -20.56 -4.95 -3.52
N GLU A 406 -19.31 -5.35 -3.38
CA GLU A 406 -18.73 -5.85 -2.12
C GLU A 406 -18.38 -4.67 -1.17
N GLN A 407 -17.94 -4.90 0.06
CA GLN A 407 -17.31 -3.84 0.87
C GLN A 407 -15.82 -3.71 0.51
N PRO A 408 -15.20 -2.53 0.67
CA PRO A 408 -13.77 -2.38 0.37
C PRO A 408 -12.85 -3.31 1.19
N GLY A 409 -13.26 -3.69 2.40
CA GLY A 409 -12.56 -4.72 3.18
C GLY A 409 -12.75 -6.13 2.65
N GLU A 410 -13.92 -6.45 2.07
CA GLU A 410 -14.21 -7.77 1.50
C GLU A 410 -13.39 -8.00 0.22
N GLU A 411 -13.35 -7.01 -0.70
CA GLU A 411 -12.50 -7.06 -1.89
C GLU A 411 -10.99 -7.06 -1.54
N LEU A 412 -10.57 -6.39 -0.46
CA LEU A 412 -9.15 -6.41 -0.03
C LEU A 412 -8.76 -7.72 0.68
N GLU A 413 -9.63 -8.33 1.49
CA GLU A 413 -9.43 -9.69 2.05
C GLU A 413 -9.42 -10.76 0.95
N LYS A 414 -10.21 -10.57 -0.10
CA LYS A 414 -10.26 -11.42 -1.30
C LYS A 414 -8.97 -11.29 -2.12
N LEU A 415 -8.46 -10.08 -2.30
CA LEU A 415 -7.16 -9.82 -2.92
C LEU A 415 -5.99 -10.35 -2.06
N GLU A 416 -6.07 -10.27 -0.72
CA GLU A 416 -5.14 -10.94 0.22
C GLU A 416 -5.12 -12.44 -0.06
N HIS A 417 -6.28 -13.09 -0.07
CA HIS A 417 -6.39 -14.53 -0.25
C HIS A 417 -5.85 -14.99 -1.62
N GLU A 418 -6.24 -14.34 -2.70
CA GLU A 418 -5.74 -14.64 -4.05
C GLU A 418 -4.21 -14.52 -4.12
N ASN A 419 -3.66 -13.41 -3.61
CA ASN A 419 -2.22 -13.20 -3.61
C ASN A 419 -1.50 -14.23 -2.72
N GLU A 420 -2.07 -14.67 -1.58
CA GLU A 420 -1.56 -15.81 -0.83
C GLU A 420 -1.53 -17.10 -1.69
N GLU A 421 -2.56 -17.39 -2.50
CA GLU A 421 -2.57 -18.57 -3.38
C GLU A 421 -1.54 -18.51 -4.51
N ARG A 422 -1.32 -17.32 -5.10
CA ARG A 422 -0.25 -17.07 -6.09
C ARG A 422 1.15 -17.23 -5.48
N ILE A 423 1.32 -16.77 -4.25
CA ILE A 423 2.58 -16.95 -3.51
C ILE A 423 2.77 -18.43 -3.08
N GLU A 424 1.68 -19.17 -2.82
CA GLU A 424 1.70 -20.63 -2.62
C GLU A 424 2.02 -21.42 -3.90
N SER A 425 1.56 -20.97 -5.08
CA SER A 425 1.83 -21.65 -6.36
C SER A 425 3.24 -21.36 -6.92
N LEU A 426 3.87 -20.27 -6.46
CA LEU A 426 5.25 -19.89 -6.75
C LEU A 426 6.22 -20.44 -5.68
N LYS A 427 6.96 -19.58 -4.97
CA LYS A 427 8.07 -19.98 -4.08
C LYS A 427 7.89 -19.56 -2.61
N GLY A 428 6.67 -19.24 -2.19
CA GLY A 428 6.47 -18.67 -0.85
C GLY A 428 7.11 -17.28 -0.75
N ASP A 429 7.72 -16.95 0.39
CA ASP A 429 8.30 -15.62 0.64
C ASP A 429 9.34 -15.18 -0.44
N GLU A 430 9.97 -16.10 -1.16
CA GLU A 430 10.90 -15.79 -2.27
C GLU A 430 10.22 -15.08 -3.45
N THR A 431 8.89 -15.20 -3.59
CA THR A 431 8.10 -14.62 -4.70
C THR A 431 8.30 -13.11 -4.85
N VAL A 432 8.50 -12.40 -3.73
CA VAL A 432 8.73 -10.95 -3.75
C VAL A 432 10.00 -10.59 -4.55
N TYR A 433 11.02 -11.44 -4.55
CA TYR A 433 12.24 -11.19 -5.34
C TYR A 433 11.97 -11.36 -6.84
N GLU A 434 11.18 -12.38 -7.22
CA GLU A 434 10.83 -12.63 -8.62
C GLU A 434 9.95 -11.51 -9.20
N ASP A 435 8.95 -11.04 -8.44
CA ASP A 435 8.08 -9.92 -8.83
C ASP A 435 8.81 -8.57 -8.93
N LEU A 436 9.97 -8.44 -8.26
CA LEU A 436 10.85 -7.28 -8.27
C LEU A 436 12.05 -7.42 -9.25
N GLY A 437 12.20 -8.55 -9.93
CA GLY A 437 13.32 -8.81 -10.84
C GLY A 437 14.67 -9.13 -10.16
N LEU A 438 14.68 -9.36 -8.84
CA LEU A 438 15.86 -9.73 -8.06
C LEU A 438 16.13 -11.24 -8.15
N ASP A 439 17.40 -11.66 -8.25
CA ASP A 439 17.74 -13.09 -8.16
C ASP A 439 17.60 -13.58 -6.72
N ALA A 440 16.56 -14.36 -6.45
CA ALA A 440 16.27 -14.95 -5.13
C ALA A 440 17.44 -15.78 -4.56
N LYS A 441 18.39 -16.27 -5.39
CA LYS A 441 19.62 -16.93 -4.90
C LYS A 441 20.48 -16.02 -4.01
N ASN A 442 20.42 -14.71 -4.21
CA ASN A 442 21.13 -13.72 -3.41
C ASN A 442 20.36 -13.36 -2.12
N TYR A 443 19.08 -13.72 -2.03
CA TYR A 443 18.17 -13.34 -0.96
C TYR A 443 17.30 -14.53 -0.50
N PRO A 444 17.87 -15.49 0.26
CA PRO A 444 17.21 -16.77 0.56
C PRO A 444 15.98 -16.68 1.47
N LYS A 445 15.71 -15.53 2.09
CA LYS A 445 14.42 -15.22 2.74
C LYS A 445 14.26 -13.71 2.95
N VAL A 446 13.02 -13.23 2.87
CA VAL A 446 12.63 -11.90 3.37
C VAL A 446 12.94 -11.77 4.87
N PRO A 447 13.66 -10.73 5.30
CA PRO A 447 14.18 -10.64 6.66
C PRO A 447 13.08 -10.27 7.66
N THR A 448 12.79 -11.18 8.58
CA THR A 448 11.85 -10.96 9.70
C THR A 448 12.54 -10.41 10.95
N THR A 449 13.82 -10.71 11.15
CA THR A 449 14.63 -10.30 12.30
C THR A 449 15.90 -9.63 11.84
N TRP A 450 16.38 -8.64 12.61
CA TRP A 450 17.70 -8.04 12.41
C TRP A 450 18.80 -9.09 12.46
N ASN A 451 19.89 -8.88 11.70
CA ASN A 451 21.09 -9.71 11.80
C ASN A 451 21.72 -9.50 13.19
N ALA A 452 22.33 -10.55 13.75
CA ALA A 452 22.75 -10.62 15.16
C ALA A 452 24.28 -10.57 15.31
#